data_AF-A0A429BPX8-F1
#
_entry.id   AF-A0A429BPX8-F1
#
_cell.length_a   1.000
_cell.length_b   1.000
_cell.length_c   1.000
_cell.angle_alpha   90.00
_cell.angle_beta   90.00
_cell.angle_gamma   90.00
#
_symmetry.space_group_name_H-M   'P 1'
#
loop_
_entity.id
_entity.type
_entity.pdbx_description
1 polymer ?
#
loop_
_entity_poly.entity_id
_entity_poly.type
_entity_poly.pdbx_seq_one_letter_code
_entity_poly.pdbx_strand_id
1 'polypeptide(L)'
;MPKSTVADLLNGRSQKVPDFLLMRTIVEVCQVIAVKSGMPIESVEELTAEFTILWQAAKAEEGEAARRRNRSSAAARTGGDVLEPVPGEQSSWRPSAMDQRVPLHWGRLGKFRLRLAENGDARAAHELAVLLACEACGAGEKEAGHWGRLATYWNNRALGAVPEAAGFQLRGRRLVVLARALAEEYARAGKPSSTYFWKAVRQAEASVRKVEARREAEARQEAEVG
;
A
#
# COMPACT_ATOMS: atom_id res chain seq x y z
N MET A 1 -1.72 16.64 16.13
CA MET A 1 -2.42 15.38 16.48
C MET A 1 -3.87 15.69 16.82
N PRO A 2 -4.85 14.89 16.41
CA PRO A 2 -6.25 15.09 16.82
C PRO A 2 -6.41 14.90 18.34
N LYS A 3 -7.22 15.75 18.99
CA LYS A 3 -7.48 15.68 20.44
C LYS A 3 -8.04 14.32 20.88
N SER A 4 -8.84 13.68 20.03
CA SER A 4 -9.37 12.33 20.26
C SER A 4 -8.27 11.27 20.36
N THR A 5 -7.25 11.33 19.52
CA THR A 5 -6.13 10.38 19.53
C THR A 5 -5.28 10.50 20.80
N VAL A 6 -5.09 11.73 21.30
CA VAL A 6 -4.39 11.98 22.56
C VAL A 6 -5.21 11.44 23.74
N ALA A 7 -6.52 11.69 23.76
CA ALA A 7 -7.41 11.19 24.79
C ALA A 7 -7.46 9.65 24.80
N ASP A 8 -7.50 8.99 23.64
CA ASP A 8 -7.49 7.53 23.56
C ASP A 8 -6.18 6.91 24.06
N LEU A 9 -5.05 7.58 23.82
CA LEU A 9 -3.74 7.19 24.34
C LEU A 9 -3.66 7.33 25.86
N LEU A 10 -4.04 8.50 26.40
CA LEU A 10 -3.98 8.78 27.84
C LEU A 10 -4.95 7.92 28.66
N ASN A 11 -6.08 7.52 28.09
CA ASN A 11 -7.06 6.67 28.76
C ASN A 11 -6.81 5.15 28.55
N GLY A 12 -5.67 4.75 27.97
CA GLY A 12 -5.34 3.35 27.73
C GLY A 12 -6.28 2.63 26.74
N ARG A 13 -7.08 3.37 25.96
CA ARG A 13 -8.02 2.80 24.98
C ARG A 13 -7.33 2.45 23.66
N SER A 14 -6.14 3.01 23.41
CA SER A 14 -5.32 2.65 22.27
C SER A 14 -4.67 1.28 22.47
N GLN A 15 -5.11 0.29 21.70
CA GLN A 15 -4.43 -1.01 21.61
C GLN A 15 -3.13 -0.98 20.78
N LYS A 16 -2.81 0.17 20.17
CA LYS A 16 -1.60 0.33 19.36
C LYS A 16 -0.52 1.00 20.19
N VAL A 17 0.69 0.46 20.10
CA VAL A 17 1.87 1.09 20.68
C VAL A 17 2.15 2.39 19.90
N PRO A 18 2.14 3.57 20.56
CA PRO A 18 2.36 4.86 19.93
C PRO A 18 3.73 4.95 19.24
N ASP A 19 3.87 5.92 18.35
CA ASP A 19 5.15 6.21 17.70
C ASP A 19 6.21 6.66 18.72
N PHE A 20 7.47 6.30 18.50
CA PHE A 20 8.56 6.58 19.41
C PHE A 20 8.77 8.10 19.58
N LEU A 21 8.67 8.86 18.50
CA LEU A 21 8.75 10.33 18.55
C LEU A 21 7.67 10.93 19.44
N LEU A 22 6.46 10.38 19.38
CA LEU A 22 5.36 10.83 20.23
C LEU A 22 5.62 10.51 21.71
N MET A 23 6.10 9.30 22.01
CA MET A 23 6.46 8.91 23.38
C MET A 23 7.55 9.80 23.94
N ARG A 24 8.61 10.06 23.15
CA ARG A 24 9.70 10.95 23.54
C ARG A 24 9.20 12.37 23.83
N THR A 25 8.36 12.94 22.98
CA THR A 25 7.78 14.27 23.23
C THR A 25 6.93 14.31 24.50
N ILE A 26 6.19 13.23 24.80
CA ILE A 26 5.41 13.15 26.05
C ILE A 26 6.35 13.12 27.26
N VAL A 27 7.42 12.32 27.22
CA VAL A 27 8.43 12.24 28.30
C VAL A 27 9.08 13.60 28.53
N GLU A 28 9.51 14.28 27.46
CA GLU A 28 10.11 15.62 27.54
C GLU A 28 9.13 16.65 28.15
N VAL A 29 7.86 16.64 27.74
CA VAL A 29 6.85 17.56 28.29
C VAL A 29 6.56 17.26 29.77
N CYS A 30 6.41 15.98 30.14
CA CYS A 30 6.20 15.56 31.52
C CYS A 30 7.38 15.95 32.41
N GLN A 31 8.61 15.79 31.92
CA GLN A 31 9.82 16.18 32.63
C GLN A 31 9.86 17.69 32.87
N VAL A 32 9.56 18.50 31.85
CA VAL A 32 9.50 19.96 31.99
C VAL A 32 8.44 20.38 33.02
N ILE A 33 7.28 19.72 33.05
CA ILE A 33 6.22 19.99 34.02
C ILE A 33 6.65 19.58 35.43
N ALA A 34 7.31 18.43 35.58
CA ALA A 34 7.79 17.94 36.87
C ALA A 34 8.87 18.85 37.47
N VAL A 35 9.84 19.29 36.67
CA VAL A 35 10.88 20.25 37.08
C VAL A 35 10.25 21.57 37.50
N LYS A 36 9.29 22.09 36.73
CA LYS A 36 8.58 23.34 37.08
C LYS A 36 7.75 23.21 38.35
N SER A 37 7.25 22.02 38.65
CA SER A 37 6.48 21.72 39.86
C SER A 37 7.36 21.41 41.08
N GLY A 38 8.69 21.46 40.94
CA GLY A 38 9.63 21.15 42.03
C GLY A 38 9.68 19.66 42.40
N MET A 39 9.19 18.78 41.52
CA MET A 39 9.28 17.34 41.75
C MET A 39 10.68 16.84 41.38
N PRO A 40 11.34 16.05 42.25
CA PRO A 40 12.58 15.39 41.89
C PRO A 40 12.27 14.37 40.79
N ILE A 41 12.86 14.59 39.63
CA ILE A 41 12.71 13.72 38.46
C ILE A 41 14.08 13.54 37.81
N GLU A 42 14.28 12.37 37.23
CA GLU A 42 15.49 12.01 36.49
C GLU A 42 15.69 12.91 35.26
N SER A 43 16.91 12.90 34.73
CA SER A 43 17.22 13.67 33.52
C SER A 43 16.41 13.17 32.32
N VAL A 44 16.17 14.05 31.34
CA VAL A 44 15.49 13.67 30.10
C VAL A 44 16.21 12.51 29.41
N GLU A 45 17.54 12.47 29.49
CA GLU A 45 18.37 11.44 28.85
C GLU A 45 18.14 10.07 29.49
N GLU A 46 18.12 9.99 30.82
CA GLU A 46 17.86 8.75 31.57
C GLU A 46 16.44 8.24 31.33
N LEU A 47 15.44 9.13 31.43
CA LEU A 47 14.04 8.78 31.15
C LEU A 47 13.86 8.31 29.70
N THR A 48 14.51 8.98 28.74
CA THR A 48 14.42 8.59 27.33
C THR A 48 15.05 7.23 27.10
N ALA A 49 16.17 6.90 27.76
CA ALA A 49 16.82 5.61 27.64
C ALA A 49 15.91 4.48 28.18
N GLU A 50 15.33 4.67 29.37
CA GLU A 50 14.42 3.69 29.97
C GLU A 50 13.16 3.48 29.12
N PHE A 51 12.53 4.58 28.68
CA PHE A 51 11.35 4.51 27.82
C PHE A 51 11.65 3.91 26.44
N THR A 52 12.88 4.05 25.94
CA THR A 52 13.29 3.40 24.69
C THR A 52 13.29 1.88 24.84
N ILE A 53 13.82 1.36 25.94
CA ILE A 53 13.84 -0.08 26.23
C ILE A 53 12.41 -0.61 26.35
N LEU A 54 11.55 0.08 27.12
CA LEU A 54 10.15 -0.29 27.30
C LEU A 54 9.37 -0.25 25.99
N TRP A 55 9.61 0.77 25.15
CA TRP A 55 8.97 0.89 23.85
C TRP A 55 9.39 -0.23 22.89
N GLN A 56 10.68 -0.57 22.86
CA GLN A 56 11.20 -1.68 22.05
C GLN A 56 10.59 -3.02 22.47
N ALA A 57 10.49 -3.27 23.78
CA ALA A 57 9.84 -4.46 24.32
C ALA A 57 8.34 -4.52 23.91
N ALA A 58 7.60 -3.42 24.08
CA ALA A 58 6.20 -3.34 23.69
C ALA A 58 5.99 -3.55 22.18
N LYS A 59 6.90 -3.06 21.33
CA LYS A 59 6.87 -3.29 19.88
C LYS A 59 7.18 -4.73 19.49
N ALA A 60 8.08 -5.39 20.21
CA ALA A 60 8.35 -6.82 20.01
C ALA A 60 7.11 -7.67 20.34
N GLU A 61 6.44 -7.38 21.45
CA GLU A 61 5.19 -8.05 21.85
C GLU A 61 4.03 -7.79 20.87
N GLU A 62 3.86 -6.56 20.37
CA GLU A 62 2.88 -6.24 19.31
C GLU A 62 3.14 -7.08 18.05
N GLY A 63 4.41 -7.28 17.70
CA GLY A 63 4.84 -8.14 16.59
C GLY A 63 4.55 -9.62 16.82
N GLU A 64 4.80 -10.15 18.02
CA GLU A 64 4.52 -11.54 18.37
C GLU A 64 3.03 -11.85 18.47
N ALA A 65 2.24 -10.94 19.05
CA ALA A 65 0.78 -11.08 19.13
C ALA A 65 0.13 -11.08 17.74
N ALA A 66 0.69 -10.32 16.79
CA ALA A 66 0.29 -10.37 15.38
C ALA A 66 0.69 -11.71 14.72
N ARG A 67 1.87 -12.24 15.01
CA ARG A 67 2.33 -13.56 14.51
C ARG A 67 1.50 -14.72 15.04
N ARG A 68 1.14 -14.72 16.33
CA ARG A 68 0.31 -15.76 16.95
C ARG A 68 -1.11 -15.81 16.38
N ARG A 69 -1.73 -14.65 16.12
CA ARG A 69 -3.05 -14.56 15.46
C ARG A 69 -3.05 -15.07 14.02
N ASN A 70 -1.95 -14.92 13.28
CA ASN A 70 -1.84 -15.44 11.91
C ASN A 70 -1.58 -16.96 11.86
N ARG A 71 -1.01 -17.55 12.92
CA ARG A 71 -0.71 -18.99 12.97
C ARG A 71 -1.96 -19.83 13.25
N SER A 72 -2.91 -19.32 14.04
CA SER A 72 -4.20 -19.97 14.28
C SER A 72 -5.14 -19.93 13.06
N SER A 73 -4.99 -18.98 12.14
CA SER A 73 -5.74 -18.95 10.88
C SER A 73 -5.21 -19.91 9.80
N ALA A 74 -3.97 -20.40 9.93
CA ALA A 74 -3.33 -21.28 8.95
C ALA A 74 -3.66 -22.77 9.15
N ALA A 75 -4.14 -23.17 10.33
CA ALA A 75 -4.44 -24.57 10.66
C ALA A 75 -5.80 -25.07 10.14
N ALA A 76 -6.55 -24.27 9.39
CA ALA A 76 -7.92 -24.57 8.97
C ALA A 76 -8.09 -24.87 7.47
N ARG A 77 -7.02 -25.25 6.74
CA ARG A 77 -7.14 -25.62 5.32
C ARG A 77 -6.49 -26.98 5.05
N THR A 78 -7.28 -28.01 5.30
CA THR A 78 -7.05 -29.37 4.78
C THR A 78 -8.18 -29.69 3.80
N GLY A 79 -7.83 -30.25 2.64
CA GLY A 79 -8.75 -31.00 1.77
C GLY A 79 -9.10 -30.30 0.45
N GLY A 80 -8.65 -30.88 -0.68
CA GLY A 80 -9.17 -30.54 -2.00
C GLY A 80 -8.19 -30.81 -3.13
N ASP A 81 -8.09 -32.09 -3.51
CA ASP A 81 -7.76 -32.65 -4.83
C ASP A 81 -6.77 -31.91 -5.74
N VAL A 82 -5.59 -32.52 -5.91
CA VAL A 82 -4.56 -32.09 -6.87
C VAL A 82 -4.87 -32.76 -8.21
N LEU A 83 -5.54 -32.03 -9.10
CA LEU A 83 -5.41 -32.31 -10.53
C LEU A 83 -4.06 -31.75 -11.01
N GLU A 84 -3.28 -32.60 -11.68
CA GLU A 84 -1.99 -32.24 -12.27
C GLU A 84 -2.11 -31.00 -13.18
N PRO A 85 -1.25 -29.97 -13.03
CA PRO A 85 -1.26 -28.84 -13.93
C PRO A 85 -0.69 -29.22 -15.31
N VAL A 86 -1.39 -28.77 -16.34
CA VAL A 86 -1.04 -28.88 -17.77
C VAL A 86 0.29 -28.14 -18.04
N PRO A 87 1.21 -28.66 -18.90
CA PRO A 87 2.47 -27.98 -19.18
C PRO A 87 2.21 -26.68 -19.96
N GLY A 88 2.32 -25.54 -19.27
CA GLY A 88 2.13 -24.20 -19.86
C GLY A 88 1.79 -23.09 -18.85
N GLU A 89 1.54 -23.41 -17.58
CA GLU A 89 1.14 -22.41 -16.59
C GLU A 89 2.30 -21.56 -16.04
N GLN A 90 2.33 -20.33 -16.55
CA GLN A 90 2.39 -19.08 -15.79
C GLN A 90 3.09 -19.15 -14.42
N SER A 91 4.31 -18.60 -14.41
CA SER A 91 5.07 -18.09 -13.26
C SER A 91 4.43 -18.35 -11.89
N SER A 92 4.99 -19.32 -11.17
CA SER A 92 4.70 -19.64 -9.75
C SER A 92 5.09 -18.54 -8.77
N TRP A 93 5.35 -17.32 -9.25
CA TRP A 93 5.77 -16.21 -8.43
C TRP A 93 4.63 -15.76 -7.51
N ARG A 94 4.80 -16.03 -6.21
CA ARG A 94 4.03 -15.42 -5.13
C ARG A 94 4.89 -14.34 -4.48
N PRO A 95 4.47 -13.06 -4.47
CA PRO A 95 5.17 -12.03 -3.72
C PRO A 95 5.16 -12.37 -2.23
N SER A 96 6.30 -12.20 -1.57
CA SER A 96 6.37 -12.29 -0.11
C SER A 96 5.52 -11.18 0.53
N ALA A 97 5.14 -11.33 1.81
CA ALA A 97 4.38 -10.30 2.51
C ALA A 97 5.08 -8.92 2.54
N MET A 98 6.42 -8.89 2.43
CA MET A 98 7.21 -7.65 2.33
C MET A 98 7.12 -7.00 0.94
N ASP A 99 6.90 -7.81 -0.11
CA ASP A 99 6.79 -7.33 -1.49
C ASP A 99 5.39 -6.79 -1.80
N GLN A 100 4.37 -7.18 -1.04
CA GLN A 100 2.98 -6.73 -1.21
C GLN A 100 2.75 -5.34 -0.57
N ARG A 101 3.71 -4.43 -0.75
CA ARG A 101 3.56 -3.04 -0.29
C ARG A 101 2.80 -2.21 -1.32
N VAL A 102 2.16 -1.15 -0.85
CA VAL A 102 1.57 -0.10 -1.69
C VAL A 102 2.44 1.15 -1.64
N PRO A 103 2.41 2.01 -2.68
CA PRO A 103 3.07 3.31 -2.65
C PRO A 103 2.69 4.11 -1.41
N LEU A 104 3.69 4.66 -0.70
CA LEU A 104 3.51 5.34 0.59
C LEU A 104 2.50 6.49 0.50
N HIS A 105 2.51 7.21 -0.61
CA HIS A 105 1.67 8.38 -0.84
C HIS A 105 0.17 8.06 -1.00
N TRP A 106 -0.21 6.79 -1.15
CA TRP A 106 -1.62 6.36 -1.11
C TRP A 106 -2.17 6.25 0.32
N GLY A 107 -1.29 6.30 1.32
CA GLY A 107 -1.65 6.37 2.74
C GLY A 107 -2.61 5.26 3.19
N ARG A 108 -3.68 5.65 3.88
CA ARG A 108 -4.66 4.70 4.45
C ARG A 108 -5.51 4.02 3.40
N LEU A 109 -5.82 4.68 2.30
CA LEU A 109 -6.62 4.12 1.21
C LEU A 109 -5.91 2.93 0.56
N GLY A 110 -4.64 3.11 0.20
CA GLY A 110 -3.85 2.04 -0.39
C GLY A 110 -3.75 0.82 0.54
N LYS A 111 -3.47 1.05 1.83
CA LYS A 111 -3.41 -0.03 2.84
C LYS A 111 -4.75 -0.74 3.03
N PHE A 112 -5.85 0.00 2.98
CA PHE A 112 -7.19 -0.56 3.09
C PHE A 112 -7.52 -1.45 1.89
N ARG A 113 -7.25 -0.98 0.67
CA ARG A 113 -7.47 -1.76 -0.57
C ARG A 113 -6.61 -3.02 -0.61
N LEU A 114 -5.34 -2.89 -0.22
CA LEU A 114 -4.44 -4.03 -0.07
C LEU A 114 -5.02 -5.08 0.87
N ARG A 115 -5.47 -4.67 2.06
CA ARG A 115 -6.05 -5.60 3.04
C ARG A 115 -7.31 -6.30 2.51
N LEU A 116 -8.20 -5.56 1.81
CA LEU A 116 -9.38 -6.17 1.20
C LEU A 116 -8.99 -7.20 0.15
N ALA A 117 -8.02 -6.87 -0.71
CA ALA A 117 -7.52 -7.77 -1.73
C ALA A 117 -6.83 -9.02 -1.11
N GLU A 118 -6.07 -8.85 -0.02
CA GLU A 118 -5.48 -9.94 0.75
C GLU A 118 -6.54 -10.86 1.37
N ASN A 119 -7.68 -10.31 1.77
CA ASN A 119 -8.84 -11.05 2.28
C ASN A 119 -9.67 -11.74 1.18
N GLY A 120 -9.26 -11.63 -0.08
CA GLY A 120 -9.93 -12.29 -1.21
C GLY A 120 -10.99 -11.44 -1.92
N ASP A 121 -11.09 -10.15 -1.63
CA ASP A 121 -11.96 -9.25 -2.39
C ASP A 121 -11.38 -9.03 -3.80
N ALA A 122 -12.02 -9.67 -4.80
CA ALA A 122 -11.62 -9.60 -6.19
C ALA A 122 -11.73 -8.19 -6.78
N ARG A 123 -12.72 -7.38 -6.35
CA ARG A 123 -12.85 -5.99 -6.82
C ARG A 123 -11.71 -5.15 -6.29
N ALA A 124 -11.39 -5.28 -5.00
CA ALA A 124 -10.26 -4.58 -4.41
C ALA A 124 -8.93 -4.99 -5.06
N ALA A 125 -8.76 -6.28 -5.43
CA ALA A 125 -7.60 -6.76 -6.16
C ALA A 125 -7.48 -6.11 -7.55
N HIS A 126 -8.58 -6.02 -8.31
CA HIS A 126 -8.57 -5.34 -9.61
C HIS A 126 -8.28 -3.84 -9.50
N GLU A 127 -8.92 -3.15 -8.56
CA GLU A 127 -8.65 -1.72 -8.31
C GLU A 127 -7.18 -1.47 -7.96
N LEU A 128 -6.61 -2.33 -7.12
CA LEU A 128 -5.21 -2.27 -6.74
C LEU A 128 -4.28 -2.50 -7.93
N ALA A 129 -4.61 -3.45 -8.80
CA ALA A 129 -3.87 -3.70 -10.04
C ALA A 129 -3.84 -2.48 -10.96
N VAL A 130 -4.98 -1.83 -11.18
CA VAL A 130 -5.08 -0.62 -12.01
C VAL A 130 -4.25 0.52 -11.44
N LEU A 131 -4.35 0.76 -10.12
CA LEU A 131 -3.56 1.81 -9.48
C LEU A 131 -2.05 1.52 -9.54
N LEU A 132 -1.63 0.27 -9.34
CA LEU A 132 -0.22 -0.12 -9.37
C LEU A 132 0.36 -0.02 -10.79
N ALA A 133 -0.43 -0.36 -11.82
CA ALA A 133 -0.03 -0.16 -13.20
C ALA A 133 0.12 1.33 -13.55
N CYS A 134 -0.75 2.20 -13.02
CA CYS A 134 -0.60 3.64 -13.18
C CYS A 134 0.66 4.17 -12.47
N GLU A 135 1.01 3.63 -11.31
CA GLU A 135 2.25 4.02 -10.63
C GLU A 135 3.49 3.52 -11.38
N ALA A 136 3.43 2.32 -11.96
CA ALA A 136 4.49 1.81 -12.84
C ALA A 136 4.75 2.71 -14.06
N CYS A 137 3.77 3.53 -14.46
CA CYS A 137 3.91 4.48 -15.56
C CYS A 137 4.66 5.76 -15.16
N GLY A 138 4.60 6.17 -13.88
CA GLY A 138 5.25 7.37 -13.35
C GLY A 138 6.59 7.11 -12.64
N ALA A 139 6.93 5.84 -12.38
CA ALA A 139 8.10 5.46 -11.61
C ALA A 139 9.37 5.30 -12.46
N GLY A 140 10.54 5.33 -11.80
CA GLY A 140 11.82 4.98 -12.43
C GLY A 140 11.89 3.49 -12.83
N GLU A 141 12.83 3.10 -13.70
CA GLU A 141 12.86 1.77 -14.34
C GLU A 141 12.77 0.58 -13.36
N LYS A 142 13.53 0.61 -12.27
CA LYS A 142 13.50 -0.44 -11.22
C LYS A 142 12.16 -0.54 -10.52
N GLU A 143 11.55 0.61 -10.20
CA GLU A 143 10.26 0.68 -9.52
C GLU A 143 9.11 0.32 -10.47
N ALA A 144 9.19 0.75 -11.74
CA ALA A 144 8.22 0.41 -12.78
C ALA A 144 8.11 -1.11 -12.96
N GLY A 145 9.24 -1.83 -12.95
CA GLY A 145 9.25 -3.29 -13.00
C GLY A 145 8.62 -3.94 -11.77
N HIS A 146 8.87 -3.41 -10.57
CA HIS A 146 8.27 -3.90 -9.33
C HIS A 146 6.74 -3.69 -9.31
N TRP A 147 6.29 -2.47 -9.58
CA TRP A 147 4.86 -2.13 -9.60
C TRP A 147 4.11 -2.85 -10.71
N GLY A 148 4.72 -3.03 -11.88
CA GLY A 148 4.16 -3.81 -12.98
C GLY A 148 3.92 -5.27 -12.58
N ARG A 149 4.88 -5.93 -11.92
CA ARG A 149 4.72 -7.32 -11.44
C ARG A 149 3.59 -7.45 -10.42
N LEU A 150 3.51 -6.53 -9.46
CA LEU A 150 2.43 -6.53 -8.47
C LEU A 150 1.07 -6.26 -9.11
N ALA A 151 1.00 -5.37 -10.10
CA ALA A 151 -0.22 -5.09 -10.83
C ALA A 151 -0.76 -6.35 -11.54
N THR A 152 0.12 -7.09 -12.25
CA THR A 152 -0.26 -8.37 -12.86
C THR A 152 -0.73 -9.38 -11.82
N TYR A 153 0.01 -9.52 -10.71
CA TYR A 153 -0.35 -10.43 -9.63
C TYR A 153 -1.76 -10.17 -9.08
N TRP A 154 -2.08 -8.91 -8.79
CA TRP A 154 -3.39 -8.55 -8.26
C TRP A 154 -4.50 -8.66 -9.32
N ASN A 155 -4.21 -8.39 -10.60
CA ASN A 155 -5.20 -8.58 -11.65
C ASN A 155 -5.53 -10.07 -11.85
N ASN A 156 -4.54 -10.96 -11.77
CA ASN A 156 -4.75 -12.40 -11.87
C ASN A 156 -5.65 -12.92 -10.75
N ARG A 157 -5.56 -12.34 -9.55
CA ARG A 157 -6.47 -12.67 -8.44
C ARG A 157 -7.91 -12.19 -8.64
N ALA A 158 -8.11 -11.18 -9.49
CA ALA A 158 -9.43 -10.70 -9.84
C ALA A 158 -10.01 -11.40 -11.09
N LEU A 159 -9.19 -12.13 -11.84
CA LEU A 159 -9.58 -12.77 -13.08
C LEU A 159 -10.69 -13.81 -12.83
N GLY A 160 -11.71 -13.83 -13.69
CA GLY A 160 -12.88 -14.69 -13.56
C GLY A 160 -13.95 -14.18 -12.57
N ALA A 161 -13.58 -13.35 -11.60
CA ALA A 161 -14.51 -12.74 -10.65
C ALA A 161 -14.91 -11.31 -11.02
N VAL A 162 -14.02 -10.58 -11.70
CA VAL A 162 -14.27 -9.21 -12.19
C VAL A 162 -14.15 -9.21 -13.73
N PRO A 163 -15.24 -8.95 -14.48
CA PRO A 163 -15.21 -8.97 -15.95
C PRO A 163 -14.14 -8.05 -16.56
N GLU A 164 -13.93 -6.88 -15.96
CA GLU A 164 -12.99 -5.88 -16.44
C GLU A 164 -11.52 -6.33 -16.31
N ALA A 165 -11.23 -7.31 -15.43
CA ALA A 165 -9.89 -7.87 -15.24
C ALA A 165 -9.36 -8.60 -16.48
N ALA A 166 -10.25 -9.16 -17.33
CA ALA A 166 -9.86 -9.79 -18.58
C ALA A 166 -9.32 -8.79 -19.62
N GLY A 167 -9.77 -7.53 -19.54
CA GLY A 167 -9.34 -6.46 -20.44
C GLY A 167 -8.22 -5.60 -19.87
N PHE A 168 -7.57 -6.02 -18.79
CA PHE A 168 -6.51 -5.28 -18.12
C PHE A 168 -5.22 -5.26 -18.94
N GLN A 169 -4.57 -4.10 -18.98
CA GLN A 169 -3.24 -3.91 -19.57
C GLN A 169 -2.39 -3.06 -18.64
N LEU A 170 -1.09 -3.39 -18.55
CA LEU A 170 -0.14 -2.69 -17.67
C LEU A 170 0.17 -1.26 -18.12
N ARG A 171 -0.06 -0.93 -19.40
CA ARG A 171 0.25 0.36 -20.01
C ARG A 171 -0.70 0.63 -21.18
N GLY A 172 -0.68 1.84 -21.72
CA GLY A 172 -1.40 2.19 -22.94
C GLY A 172 -2.81 2.73 -22.70
N ARG A 173 -3.55 2.97 -23.79
CA ARG A 173 -4.89 3.58 -23.75
C ARG A 173 -5.89 2.78 -22.92
N ARG A 174 -5.77 1.45 -22.89
CA ARG A 174 -6.66 0.60 -22.11
C ARG A 174 -6.52 0.83 -20.61
N LEU A 175 -5.30 1.03 -20.10
CA LEU A 175 -5.07 1.39 -18.71
C LEU A 175 -5.73 2.73 -18.35
N VAL A 176 -5.64 3.73 -19.25
CA VAL A 176 -6.28 5.04 -19.05
C VAL A 176 -7.80 4.89 -18.91
N VAL A 177 -8.42 4.09 -19.79
CA VAL A 177 -9.88 3.84 -19.75
C VAL A 177 -10.29 3.19 -18.44
N LEU A 178 -9.57 2.16 -17.99
CA LEU A 178 -9.86 1.47 -16.73
C LEU A 178 -9.67 2.39 -15.52
N ALA A 179 -8.57 3.15 -15.47
CA ALA A 179 -8.32 4.10 -14.39
C ALA A 179 -9.38 5.21 -14.34
N ARG A 180 -9.83 5.69 -15.51
CA ARG A 180 -10.86 6.73 -15.62
C ARG A 180 -12.22 6.22 -15.18
N ALA A 181 -12.60 5.01 -15.61
CA ALA A 181 -13.85 4.38 -15.17
C ALA A 181 -13.92 4.27 -13.64
N LEU A 182 -12.83 3.84 -13.00
CA LEU A 182 -12.73 3.82 -11.53
C LEU A 182 -12.81 5.24 -10.95
N ALA A 183 -12.08 6.21 -11.49
CA ALA A 183 -12.14 7.59 -11.00
C ALA A 183 -13.55 8.17 -11.02
N GLU A 184 -14.29 7.95 -12.10
CA GLU A 184 -15.67 8.39 -12.30
C GLU A 184 -16.66 7.66 -11.38
N GLU A 185 -16.49 6.36 -11.18
CA GLU A 185 -17.30 5.58 -10.21
C GLU A 185 -17.14 6.14 -8.79
N TYR A 186 -15.90 6.35 -8.36
CA TYR A 186 -15.61 6.89 -7.03
C TYR A 186 -16.07 8.34 -6.86
N ALA A 187 -15.99 9.14 -7.93
CA ALA A 187 -16.49 10.51 -7.94
C ALA A 187 -18.02 10.54 -7.81
N ARG A 188 -18.74 9.72 -8.58
CA ARG A 188 -20.21 9.59 -8.49
C ARG A 188 -20.66 9.12 -7.11
N ALA A 189 -19.88 8.25 -6.47
CA ALA A 189 -20.14 7.79 -5.11
C ALA A 189 -19.80 8.83 -4.02
N GLY A 190 -19.35 10.04 -4.38
CA GLY A 190 -18.97 11.09 -3.42
C GLY A 190 -17.76 10.72 -2.55
N LYS A 191 -16.96 9.74 -2.96
CA LYS A 191 -15.85 9.24 -2.14
C LYS A 191 -14.62 10.16 -2.30
N PRO A 192 -14.00 10.61 -1.21
CA PRO A 192 -12.79 11.45 -1.27
C PRO A 192 -11.60 10.73 -1.92
N SER A 193 -11.65 9.39 -1.98
CA SER A 193 -10.67 8.56 -2.67
C SER A 193 -10.61 8.76 -4.18
N SER A 194 -11.64 9.36 -4.80
CA SER A 194 -11.67 9.69 -6.24
C SER A 194 -10.45 10.51 -6.69
N THR A 195 -9.91 11.35 -5.82
CA THR A 195 -8.70 12.15 -6.08
C THR A 195 -7.47 11.29 -6.41
N TYR A 196 -7.29 10.15 -5.75
CA TYR A 196 -6.18 9.22 -6.01
C TYR A 196 -6.33 8.55 -7.37
N PHE A 197 -7.54 8.17 -7.74
CA PHE A 197 -7.82 7.59 -9.05
C PHE A 197 -7.63 8.62 -10.17
N TRP A 198 -8.04 9.88 -9.97
CA TRP A 198 -7.75 10.96 -10.92
C TRP A 198 -6.25 11.25 -11.07
N LYS A 199 -5.47 11.11 -10.00
CA LYS A 199 -4.00 11.18 -10.11
C LYS A 199 -3.46 10.03 -10.96
N ALA A 200 -3.93 8.81 -10.73
CA ALA A 200 -3.56 7.62 -11.51
C ALA A 200 -3.90 7.77 -13.01
N VAL A 201 -5.07 8.33 -13.33
CA VAL A 201 -5.46 8.67 -14.71
C VAL A 201 -4.44 9.59 -15.36
N ARG A 202 -4.05 10.69 -14.70
CA ARG A 202 -3.07 11.64 -15.24
C ARG A 202 -1.70 11.00 -15.48
N GLN A 203 -1.27 10.10 -14.60
CA GLN A 203 -0.01 9.35 -14.76
C GLN A 203 -0.06 8.43 -15.99
N ALA A 204 -1.16 7.70 -16.16
CA ALA A 204 -1.34 6.83 -17.32
C ALA A 204 -1.41 7.64 -18.64
N GLU A 205 -2.14 8.77 -18.65
CA GLU A 205 -2.22 9.67 -19.81
C GLU A 205 -0.86 10.26 -20.19
N ALA A 206 -0.09 10.73 -19.21
CA ALA A 206 1.25 11.26 -19.44
C ALA A 206 2.18 10.20 -20.05
N SER A 207 2.07 8.95 -19.60
CA SER A 207 2.83 7.83 -20.15
C SER A 207 2.47 7.52 -21.60
N VAL A 208 1.17 7.51 -21.94
CA VAL A 208 0.72 7.32 -23.33
C VAL A 208 1.26 8.43 -24.24
N ARG A 209 1.14 9.70 -23.83
CA ARG A 209 1.67 10.84 -24.60
C ARG A 209 3.17 10.75 -24.81
N LYS A 210 3.92 10.33 -23.79
CA LYS A 210 5.38 10.14 -23.89
C LYS A 210 5.74 9.06 -24.91
N VAL A 211 4.99 7.95 -24.94
CA VAL A 211 5.20 6.87 -25.92
C VAL A 211 4.85 7.31 -27.34
N GLU A 212 3.72 8.02 -27.51
CA GLU A 212 3.31 8.55 -28.81
C GLU A 212 4.32 9.56 -29.35
N ALA A 213 4.76 10.52 -28.53
CA ALA A 213 5.78 11.51 -28.91
C ALA A 213 7.12 10.86 -29.31
N ARG A 214 7.54 9.80 -28.61
CA ARG A 214 8.76 9.06 -28.96
C ARG A 214 8.64 8.38 -30.32
N ARG A 215 7.49 7.77 -30.61
CA ARG A 215 7.24 7.14 -31.92
C ARG A 215 7.23 8.15 -33.05
N GLU A 216 6.64 9.31 -32.83
CA GLU A 216 6.65 10.41 -33.82
C GLU A 216 8.06 10.92 -34.08
N ALA A 217 8.91 11.01 -33.05
CA ALA A 217 10.31 11.40 -33.21
C ALA A 217 11.13 10.35 -33.97
N GLU A 218 10.95 9.06 -33.66
CA GLU A 218 11.60 7.95 -34.36
C GLU A 218 11.18 7.92 -35.85
N ALA A 219 9.89 8.06 -36.15
CA ALA A 219 9.39 8.10 -37.53
C ALA A 219 9.92 9.30 -38.34
N ARG A 220 10.13 10.46 -37.70
CA ARG A 220 10.75 11.63 -38.36
C ARG A 220 12.22 11.39 -38.68
N GLN A 221 12.96 10.78 -37.76
CA GLN A 221 14.37 10.43 -37.99
C GLN A 221 14.52 9.43 -39.13
N GLU A 222 13.64 8.42 -39.21
CA GLU A 222 13.64 7.45 -40.31
C GLU A 222 13.32 8.12 -41.66
N ALA A 223 12.42 9.11 -41.70
CA ALA A 223 12.07 9.86 -42.91
C ALA A 223 13.15 10.86 -43.36
N GLU A 224 14.05 11.29 -42.47
CA GLU A 224 15.17 12.19 -42.80
C GLU A 224 16.43 11.44 -43.28
N VAL A 225 16.53 10.14 -42.97
CA VAL A 225 17.68 9.29 -43.30
C VAL A 225 17.46 8.41 -44.54
N GLY A 226 16.20 8.17 -44.92
CA GLY A 226 15.81 7.39 -46.12
C GLY A 226 15.53 8.25 -47.34
#